data_AF-A0A925DTA3-F1
#
_entry.id   AF-A0A925DTA3-F1
#
_cell.length_a   1.000
_cell.length_b   1.000
_cell.length_c   1.000
_cell.angle_alpha   90.00
_cell.angle_beta   90.00
_cell.angle_gamma   90.00
#
_symmetry.space_group_name_H-M   'P 1'
#
loop_
_entity.id
_entity.type
_entity.pdbx_description
1 polymer ?
#
loop_
_entity_poly.entity_id
_entity_poly.type
_entity_poly.pdbx_seq_one_letter_code
_entity_poly.pdbx_strand_id
1 'polypeptide(L)' 'EAFIQDKAAYIAFDKEERPVFLAESAWLLQMAQEKNPEIEFYFKSEF' A
#
# COMPACT_ATOMS: atom_id res chain seq x y z
N GLU A 1 1.53 -10.87 -1.86
CA GLU A 1 2.48 -10.65 -2.98
C GLU A 1 1.83 -10.07 -4.23
N ALA A 2 0.68 -10.59 -4.69
CA ALA A 2 -0.01 -10.10 -5.89
C ALA A 2 -0.27 -8.58 -5.88
N PHE A 3 -0.72 -8.01 -4.75
CA PHE A 3 -1.01 -6.57 -4.66
C PHE A 3 0.19 -5.67 -4.98
N ILE A 4 1.38 -5.99 -4.45
CA ILE A 4 2.60 -5.18 -4.66
C ILE A 4 3.01 -5.23 -6.13
N GLN A 5 2.91 -6.40 -6.77
CA GLN A 5 3.20 -6.55 -8.20
C GLN A 5 2.18 -5.79 -9.06
N ASP A 6 0.89 -5.95 -8.77
CA ASP A 6 -0.22 -5.28 -9.48
C ASP A 6 -0.23 -3.76 -9.30
N LYS A 7 0.41 -3.26 -8.24
CA LYS A 7 0.51 -1.85 -7.91
C LYS A 7 1.95 -1.35 -8.03
N ALA A 8 2.85 -2.07 -8.68
CA ALA A 8 4.28 -1.74 -8.71
C ALA A 8 4.58 -0.28 -9.09
N ALA A 9 3.81 0.31 -10.01
CA ALA A 9 3.93 1.72 -10.39
C ALA A 9 3.64 2.73 -9.26
N TYR A 10 2.94 2.29 -8.21
CA TYR A 10 2.53 3.05 -7.03
C TYR A 10 3.18 2.52 -5.75
N ILE A 11 4.17 1.64 -5.85
CA ILE A 11 4.94 1.15 -4.71
C ILE A 11 6.28 1.89 -4.67
N ALA A 12 6.54 2.51 -3.52
CA ALA A 12 7.86 2.97 -3.15
C ALA A 12 8.37 2.14 -1.97
N PHE A 13 9.64 2.33 -1.59
CA PHE A 13 10.22 1.73 -0.41
C PHE A 13 10.66 2.82 0.56
N ASP A 14 10.41 2.62 1.85
CA ASP A 14 10.92 3.51 2.89
C ASP A 14 12.42 3.23 3.19
N LYS A 15 12.97 3.89 4.22
CA LYS A 15 14.38 3.77 4.61
C LYS A 15 14.76 2.39 5.14
N GLU A 16 13.78 1.59 5.53
CA GLU A 16 13.93 0.24 6.07
C GLU A 16 13.51 -0.82 5.03
N GLU A 17 13.40 -0.42 3.75
CA GLU A 17 13.01 -1.26 2.62
C GLU A 17 11.61 -1.87 2.75
N ARG A 18 10.71 -1.24 3.52
CA ARG A 18 9.29 -1.66 3.58
C ARG A 18 8.49 -1.06 2.42
N PRO A 19 7.58 -1.84 1.81
CA PRO A 19 6.76 -1.36 0.70
C PRO A 19 5.74 -0.31 1.19
N VAL A 20 5.69 0.82 0.50
CA VAL A 20 4.78 1.94 0.74
C VAL A 20 3.89 2.14 -0.47
N PHE A 21 2.59 2.03 -0.28
CA PHE A 21 1.61 2.28 -1.33
C PHE A 21 1.27 3.77 -1.42
N LEU A 22 1.67 4.41 -2.52
CA LEU A 22 1.48 5.83 -2.80
C LEU A 22 0.13 6.07 -3.49
N ALA A 23 -0.97 5.98 -2.73
CA ALA A 23 -2.30 6.27 -3.25
C ALA A 23 -2.47 7.75 -3.61
N GLU A 24 -2.91 8.05 -4.84
CA GLU A 24 -3.13 9.43 -5.31
C GLU A 24 -4.31 10.13 -4.62
N SER A 25 -5.22 9.36 -3.99
CA SER A 25 -6.36 9.89 -3.24
C SER A 25 -6.83 8.92 -2.16
N ALA A 26 -7.55 9.46 -1.16
CA ALA A 26 -8.17 8.65 -0.10
C ALA A 26 -9.18 7.62 -0.65
N TRP A 27 -9.90 7.96 -1.71
CA TRP A 27 -10.84 7.05 -2.36
C TRP A 27 -10.14 5.83 -2.98
N LEU A 28 -9.00 6.03 -3.65
CA LEU A 28 -8.21 4.92 -4.20
C LEU A 28 -7.66 4.01 -3.10
N LEU A 29 -7.24 4.60 -1.97
CA LEU A 29 -6.81 3.81 -0.81
C LEU A 29 -7.95 2.97 -0.25
N GLN A 30 -9.14 3.55 -0.09
CA GLN A 30 -10.32 2.83 0.37
C GLN A 30 -10.65 1.66 -0.56
N MET A 31 -10.66 1.88 -1.87
CA MET A 31 -10.89 0.79 -2.84
C MET A 31 -9.82 -0.30 -2.76
N ALA A 32 -8.56 0.05 -2.52
CA ALA A 32 -7.48 -0.92 -2.37
C ALA A 32 -7.67 -1.77 -1.10
N GLN A 33 -8.10 -1.16 0.01
CA GLN A 33 -8.44 -1.86 1.25
C GLN A 33 -9.65 -2.79 1.06
N GLU A 34 -10.72 -2.32 0.42
CA GLU A 34 -11.93 -3.12 0.16
C GLU A 34 -11.67 -4.32 -0.75
N LYS A 35 -10.78 -4.17 -1.75
CA LYS A 35 -10.42 -5.24 -2.69
C LYS A 35 -9.45 -6.27 -2.11
N ASN A 36 -8.69 -5.90 -1.08
CA ASN A 36 -7.66 -6.74 -0.47
C ASN A 36 -7.83 -6.72 1.05
N PRO A 37 -8.97 -7.22 1.59
CA PRO A 37 -9.29 -7.14 3.01
C PRO A 37 -8.29 -7.89 3.92
N GLU A 38 -7.49 -8.79 3.35
CA GLU A 38 -6.41 -9.50 4.02
C GLU A 38 -5.12 -8.69 4.18
N ILE A 39 -5.01 -7.53 3.50
CA ILE A 39 -3.84 -6.65 3.57
C ILE A 39 -4.11 -5.53 4.57
N GLU A 40 -3.24 -5.40 5.57
CA GLU A 40 -3.27 -4.28 6.50
C GLU A 40 -2.44 -3.11 5.97
N PHE A 41 -3.04 -1.92 5.96
CA PHE A 41 -2.38 -0.68 5.54
C PHE A 41 -2.02 0.16 6.76
N TYR A 42 -0.73 0.34 7.01
CA TYR A 42 -0.23 1.16 8.10
C TYR A 42 -0.02 2.61 7.65
N PHE A 43 -0.44 3.56 8.48
CA PHE A 43 -0.26 5.01 8.24
C PHE A 43 0.93 5.61 9.00
N LYS A 44 1.59 4.80 9.82
CA LYS A 44 2.78 5.17 10.60
C LYS A 44 3.87 4.14 10.36
N SER A 45 5.11 4.57 10.49
CA SER A 45 6.30 3.76 10.23
C SER A 45 6.80 2.99 11.47
N GLU A 46 6.08 3.03 12.59
CA GLU A 46 6.56 2.55 13.90
C GLU A 46 6.18 1.09 14.19
N PHE A 47 5.87 0.30 13.15
CA PHE A 47 5.53 -1.12 13.26
C PHE A 47 6.70 -2.00 12.81
#